data_AF-A0A0E3NNG0-F1
#
_entry.id   AF-A0A0E3NNG0-F1
#
_cell.length_a   1.000
_cell.length_b   1.000
_cell.length_c   1.000
_cell.angle_alpha   90.00
_cell.angle_beta   90.00
_cell.angle_gamma   90.00
#
_symmetry.space_group_name_H-M   'P 1'
#
loop_
_entity.id
_entity.type
_entity.pdbx_description
1 polymer ?
#
loop_
_entity_poly.entity_id
_entity_poly.type
_entity_poly.pdbx_seq_one_letter_code
_entity_poly.pdbx_strand_id
1 'polypeptide(L)'
;MKKKQFRMITLLITMIMGAVVGFSVSIGNPALAAGVVLAGMAAMYNLKSRLEGVVEDERIQQVSQKASRVTLQIMALGLALGGAVLITMRNTYPGHTDLGFFMAYASCGVLVLYTLFYRFYNREYGGWDEE
;
A
#
# COMPACT_ATOMS: atom_id res chain seq x y z
N MET A 1 7.31 20.45 1.36
CA MET A 1 8.33 19.44 1.77
C MET A 1 8.96 18.78 0.53
N LYS A 2 10.29 18.63 0.46
CA LYS A 2 10.97 18.07 -0.74
C LYS A 2 10.61 16.59 -0.97
N LYS A 3 10.42 16.18 -2.23
CA LYS A 3 10.04 14.80 -2.65
C LYS A 3 10.91 13.70 -2.01
N LYS A 4 12.23 13.91 -1.90
CA LYS A 4 13.16 12.96 -1.24
C LYS A 4 12.86 12.73 0.24
N GLN A 5 12.53 13.78 0.98
CA GLN A 5 12.22 13.68 2.42
C GLN A 5 10.87 13.01 2.66
N PHE A 6 9.87 13.31 1.83
CA PHE A 6 8.58 12.60 1.88
C PHE A 6 8.75 11.10 1.70
N ARG A 7 9.48 10.69 0.67
CA ARG A 7 9.73 9.27 0.40
C ARG A 7 10.42 8.57 1.57
N MET A 8 11.36 9.23 2.24
CA MET A 8 12.07 8.68 3.40
C MET A 8 11.14 8.49 4.61
N ILE A 9 10.30 9.50 4.90
CA ILE A 9 9.33 9.43 6.01
C ILE A 9 8.25 8.38 5.73
N THR A 10 7.73 8.31 4.50
CA THR A 10 6.77 7.29 4.08
C THR A 10 7.33 5.89 4.28
N LEU A 11 8.59 5.65 3.90
CA LEU A 11 9.24 4.34 4.03
C LEU A 11 9.38 3.94 5.52
N LEU A 12 9.77 4.90 6.36
CA LEU A 12 9.88 4.70 7.81
C LEU A 12 8.52 4.36 8.45
N ILE A 13 7.45 5.08 8.08
CA ILE A 13 6.08 4.79 8.55
C ILE A 13 5.65 3.38 8.14
N THR A 14 5.89 2.98 6.88
CA THR A 14 5.51 1.63 6.41
C THR A 14 6.25 0.52 7.13
N MET A 15 7.54 0.73 7.46
CA MET A 15 8.36 -0.25 8.16
C MET A 15 7.86 -0.48 9.58
N ILE A 16 7.58 0.60 10.32
CA ILE A 16 7.01 0.53 11.67
C ILE A 16 5.64 -0.14 11.64
N MET A 17 4.79 0.25 10.69
CA MET A 17 3.45 -0.31 10.54
C MET A 17 3.50 -1.82 10.29
N GLY A 18 4.40 -2.29 9.41
CA GLY A 18 4.59 -3.72 9.13
C GLY A 18 5.05 -4.51 10.36
N ALA A 19 5.99 -3.96 11.14
CA ALA A 19 6.47 -4.61 12.37
C ALA A 19 5.37 -4.75 13.42
N VAL A 20 4.59 -3.68 13.65
CA VAL A 20 3.52 -3.67 14.65
C VAL A 20 2.35 -4.56 14.22
N VAL A 21 1.99 -4.58 12.94
CA VAL A 21 0.96 -5.49 12.41
C VAL A 21 1.42 -6.95 12.55
N GLY A 22 2.68 -7.26 12.24
CA GLY A 22 3.23 -8.61 12.44
C GLY A 22 3.15 -9.05 13.91
N PHE A 23 3.53 -8.18 14.83
CA PHE A 23 3.43 -8.44 16.28
C PHE A 23 1.97 -8.62 16.75
N SER A 24 1.07 -7.79 16.23
CA SER A 24 -0.36 -7.88 16.52
C SER A 24 -0.98 -9.22 16.11
N VAL A 25 -0.56 -9.75 14.95
CA VAL A 25 -0.97 -11.08 14.48
C VAL A 25 -0.44 -12.18 15.40
N SER A 26 0.79 -12.08 15.91
CA SER A 26 1.34 -13.06 16.87
C SER A 26 0.57 -13.10 18.21
N ILE A 27 0.01 -11.97 18.64
CA ILE A 27 -0.81 -11.88 19.86
C ILE A 27 -2.26 -12.31 19.61
N GLY A 28 -2.69 -12.41 18.34
CA GLY A 28 -4.06 -12.75 17.98
C GLY A 28 -5.06 -11.63 18.29
N ASN A 29 -4.60 -10.37 18.37
CA ASN A 29 -5.46 -9.22 18.65
C ASN A 29 -5.72 -8.39 17.38
N PRO A 30 -6.82 -8.65 16.64
CA PRO A 30 -7.10 -7.95 15.38
C PRO A 30 -7.36 -6.44 15.56
N ALA A 31 -7.82 -6.01 16.74
CA ALA A 31 -8.11 -4.59 16.99
C ALA A 31 -6.84 -3.73 16.95
N LEU A 32 -5.71 -4.25 17.42
CA LEU A 32 -4.42 -3.57 17.36
C LEU A 32 -3.92 -3.44 15.91
N ALA A 33 -4.13 -4.47 15.08
CA ALA A 33 -3.75 -4.41 13.67
C ALA A 33 -4.57 -3.35 12.91
N ALA A 34 -5.89 -3.34 13.12
CA ALA A 34 -6.78 -2.35 12.50
C ALA A 34 -6.45 -0.91 12.94
N GLY A 35 -6.23 -0.68 14.24
CA GLY A 35 -5.91 0.65 14.75
C GLY A 35 -4.62 1.24 14.19
N VAL A 36 -3.58 0.41 14.06
CA VAL A 36 -2.27 0.82 13.55
C VAL A 36 -2.33 1.14 12.05
N VAL A 37 -3.08 0.37 11.27
CA VAL A 37 -3.27 0.66 9.83
C VAL A 37 -4.03 1.96 9.63
N LEU A 38 -5.10 2.20 10.38
CA LEU A 38 -5.86 3.45 10.32
C LEU A 38 -5.00 4.67 10.71
N ALA A 39 -4.23 4.55 11.78
CA ALA A 39 -3.31 5.60 12.23
C ALA A 39 -2.22 5.89 11.18
N GLY A 40 -1.62 4.85 10.57
CA GLY A 40 -0.64 4.99 9.50
C GLY A 40 -1.23 5.68 8.26
N MET A 41 -2.47 5.36 7.91
CA MET A 41 -3.19 5.97 6.79
C MET A 41 -3.48 7.45 7.03
N ALA A 42 -3.92 7.81 8.24
CA ALA A 42 -4.15 9.19 8.65
C ALA A 42 -2.84 10.02 8.67
N ALA A 43 -1.75 9.42 9.16
CA ALA A 43 -0.43 10.04 9.17
C ALA A 43 0.06 10.31 7.73
N MET A 44 -0.06 9.34 6.82
CA MET A 44 0.29 9.53 5.41
C MET A 44 -0.56 10.59 4.73
N TYR A 45 -1.86 10.64 5.00
CA TYR A 45 -2.76 11.63 4.42
C TYR A 45 -2.35 13.07 4.82
N ASN A 46 -2.07 13.28 6.11
CA ASN A 46 -1.58 14.56 6.62
C ASN A 46 -0.20 14.95 6.08
N LEU A 47 0.66 13.96 5.79
CA LEU A 47 1.97 14.21 5.21
C LEU A 47 1.86 14.61 3.72
N LYS A 48 0.90 14.02 3.01
CA LYS A 48 0.65 14.26 1.58
C LYS A 48 0.11 15.65 1.32
N SER A 49 -0.72 16.20 2.22
CA SER A 49 -1.23 17.58 2.10
C SER A 49 -0.14 18.65 2.28
N ARG A 50 1.04 18.29 2.81
CA ARG A 50 2.20 19.19 3.02
C ARG A 50 3.27 19.10 1.92
N LEU A 51 3.02 18.31 0.88
CA LEU A 51 3.92 18.19 -0.27
C LEU A 51 3.61 19.30 -1.28
N GLU A 52 4.59 20.17 -1.56
CA GLU A 52 4.42 21.24 -2.56
C GLU A 52 4.27 20.64 -3.95
N GLY A 53 3.23 21.10 -4.64
CA GLY A 53 2.75 20.56 -5.90
C GLY A 53 3.75 20.76 -7.03
N VAL A 54 4.13 19.66 -7.66
CA VAL A 54 4.52 19.70 -9.08
C VAL A 54 3.23 19.61 -9.86
N VAL A 55 2.78 20.76 -10.36
CA VAL A 55 1.79 20.85 -11.43
C VAL A 55 2.56 20.59 -12.71
N GLU A 56 2.59 19.34 -13.15
CA GLU A 56 2.97 19.02 -14.54
C GLU A 56 1.67 18.84 -15.32
N ASP A 57 1.57 19.51 -16.45
CA ASP A 57 0.34 19.66 -17.20
C ASP A 57 0.24 18.56 -18.27
N GLU A 58 -0.40 17.44 -17.92
CA GLU A 58 -0.90 16.40 -18.85
C GLU A 58 -2.19 15.75 -18.29
N ARG A 59 -3.28 16.53 -18.26
CA ARG A 59 -4.51 16.22 -17.49
C ARG A 59 -5.12 14.82 -17.70
N ILE A 60 -5.07 14.24 -18.90
CA ILE A 60 -5.79 12.99 -19.19
C ILE A 60 -4.99 11.76 -18.74
N GLN A 61 -3.68 11.69 -19.05
CA GLN A 61 -2.83 10.61 -18.56
C GLN A 61 -2.71 10.64 -17.04
N GLN A 62 -2.65 11.82 -16.43
CA GLN A 62 -2.57 11.94 -14.97
C GLN A 62 -3.83 11.47 -14.25
N VAL A 63 -5.04 11.72 -14.80
CA VAL A 63 -6.27 11.25 -14.16
C VAL A 63 -6.34 9.72 -14.19
N SER A 64 -6.03 9.08 -15.32
CA SER A 64 -5.97 7.62 -15.42
C SER A 64 -4.93 7.02 -14.48
N GLN A 65 -3.71 7.57 -14.45
CA GLN A 65 -2.64 7.08 -13.60
C GLN A 65 -2.91 7.33 -12.11
N LYS A 66 -3.60 8.43 -11.76
CA LYS A 66 -4.02 8.73 -10.39
C LYS A 66 -5.17 7.82 -9.95
N ALA A 67 -6.16 7.59 -10.81
CA ALA A 67 -7.25 6.66 -10.55
C ALA A 67 -6.71 5.24 -10.35
N SER A 68 -5.86 4.75 -11.27
CA SER A 68 -5.19 3.46 -11.16
C SER A 68 -4.41 3.31 -9.84
N ARG A 69 -3.62 4.33 -9.46
CA ARG A 69 -2.89 4.31 -8.18
C ARG A 69 -3.82 4.23 -6.96
N VAL A 70 -4.89 5.00 -6.93
CA VAL A 70 -5.85 4.98 -5.82
C VAL A 70 -6.57 3.64 -5.75
N THR A 71 -7.02 3.10 -6.90
CA THR A 71 -7.66 1.78 -6.97
C THR A 71 -6.73 0.68 -6.47
N LEU A 72 -5.46 0.70 -6.88
CA LEU A 72 -4.47 -0.27 -6.41
C LEU A 72 -4.20 -0.15 -4.91
N GLN A 73 -4.13 1.07 -4.38
CA GLN A 73 -4.00 1.30 -2.94
C GLN A 73 -5.19 0.73 -2.17
N ILE A 74 -6.42 1.01 -2.61
CA ILE A 74 -7.65 0.51 -1.97
C ILE A 74 -7.70 -1.02 -2.06
N MET A 75 -7.42 -1.60 -3.23
CA MET A 75 -7.46 -3.05 -3.43
C MET A 75 -6.39 -3.76 -2.60
N ALA A 76 -5.14 -3.28 -2.63
CA ALA A 76 -4.05 -3.86 -1.85
C ALA A 76 -4.32 -3.75 -0.34
N LEU A 77 -4.82 -2.60 0.14
CA LEU A 77 -5.21 -2.43 1.54
C LEU A 77 -6.37 -3.35 1.93
N GLY A 78 -7.40 -3.45 1.09
CA GLY A 78 -8.55 -4.33 1.34
C GLY A 78 -8.15 -5.79 1.44
N LEU A 79 -7.31 -6.26 0.52
CA LEU A 79 -6.77 -7.63 0.54
C LEU A 79 -5.86 -7.87 1.73
N ALA A 80 -4.98 -6.93 2.07
CA ALA A 80 -4.07 -7.05 3.21
C ALA A 80 -4.83 -7.07 4.55
N LEU A 81 -5.79 -6.17 4.74
CA LEU A 81 -6.63 -6.11 5.94
C LEU A 81 -7.54 -7.34 6.04
N GLY A 82 -8.22 -7.70 4.96
CA GLY A 82 -9.08 -8.90 4.92
C GLY A 82 -8.29 -10.17 5.21
N GLY A 83 -7.11 -10.31 4.60
CA GLY A 83 -6.19 -11.42 4.86
C GLY A 83 -5.72 -11.46 6.31
N ALA A 84 -5.28 -10.33 6.86
CA ALA A 84 -4.84 -10.24 8.25
C ALA A 84 -5.96 -10.59 9.24
N VAL A 85 -7.18 -10.08 9.05
CA VAL A 85 -8.32 -10.40 9.90
C VAL A 85 -8.61 -11.90 9.89
N LEU A 86 -8.69 -12.53 8.71
CA LEU A 86 -8.94 -13.97 8.61
C LEU A 86 -7.83 -14.81 9.25
N ILE A 87 -6.56 -14.42 9.07
CA ILE A 87 -5.42 -15.09 9.70
C ILE A 87 -5.48 -14.97 11.23
N THR A 88 -5.84 -13.80 11.76
CA THR A 88 -5.97 -13.61 13.22
C THR A 88 -7.13 -14.41 13.82
N MET A 89 -8.22 -14.61 13.06
CA MET A 89 -9.37 -15.40 13.48
C MET A 89 -9.17 -16.92 13.31
N ARG A 90 -7.95 -17.37 12.95
CA ARG A 90 -7.59 -18.80 12.78
C ARG A 90 -8.02 -19.68 13.97
N ASN A 91 -7.93 -19.18 15.20
CA ASN A 91 -8.29 -19.94 16.40
C ASN A 91 -9.82 -20.13 16.55
N THR A 92 -10.64 -19.23 16.01
CA THR A 92 -12.11 -19.30 16.09
C THR A 92 -12.71 -19.98 14.87
N TYR A 93 -12.18 -19.71 13.66
CA TYR A 93 -12.67 -20.24 12.40
C TYR A 93 -11.51 -20.79 11.53
N PRO A 94 -10.98 -21.98 11.86
CA PRO A 94 -9.78 -22.50 11.22
C PRO A 94 -9.93 -22.70 9.71
N GLY A 95 -11.14 -22.99 9.21
CA GLY A 95 -11.40 -23.22 7.79
C GLY A 95 -11.22 -21.99 6.88
N HIS A 96 -11.08 -20.77 7.44
CA HIS A 96 -10.93 -19.55 6.65
C HIS A 96 -9.47 -19.06 6.60
N THR A 97 -8.56 -19.76 7.28
CA THR A 97 -7.14 -19.39 7.37
C THR A 97 -6.46 -19.39 6.00
N ASP A 98 -6.76 -20.39 5.16
CA ASP A 98 -6.18 -20.50 3.81
C ASP A 98 -6.62 -19.35 2.90
N LEU A 99 -7.87 -18.92 3.04
CA LEU A 99 -8.40 -17.75 2.33
C LEU A 99 -7.73 -16.46 2.82
N GLY A 100 -7.44 -16.36 4.12
CA GLY A 100 -6.66 -15.26 4.70
C GLY A 100 -5.26 -15.16 4.11
N PHE A 101 -4.54 -16.29 4.00
CA PHE A 101 -3.22 -16.33 3.35
C PHE A 101 -3.31 -15.99 1.86
N PHE A 102 -4.30 -16.54 1.14
CA PHE A 102 -4.52 -16.21 -0.26
C PHE A 102 -4.71 -14.70 -0.47
N MET A 103 -5.54 -14.05 0.34
CA MET A 103 -5.75 -12.60 0.27
C MET A 103 -4.47 -11.81 0.56
N ALA A 104 -3.70 -12.23 1.56
CA ALA A 104 -2.41 -11.60 1.88
C ALA A 104 -1.41 -11.71 0.71
N TYR A 105 -1.26 -12.91 0.13
CA TYR A 105 -0.39 -13.11 -1.04
C TYR A 105 -0.89 -12.35 -2.28
N ALA A 106 -2.21 -12.32 -2.50
CA ALA A 106 -2.81 -11.57 -3.60
C ALA A 106 -2.52 -10.06 -3.47
N SER A 107 -2.54 -9.51 -2.25
CA SER A 107 -2.20 -8.11 -2.00
C SER A 107 -0.77 -7.78 -2.46
N CYS A 108 0.19 -8.64 -2.13
CA CYS A 108 1.57 -8.51 -2.58
C CYS A 108 1.68 -8.71 -4.10
N GLY A 109 0.99 -9.71 -4.65
CA GLY A 109 1.00 -10.03 -6.07
C GLY A 109 0.53 -8.86 -6.94
N VAL A 110 -0.55 -8.18 -6.55
CA VAL A 110 -1.07 -7.01 -7.26
C VAL A 110 -0.07 -5.84 -7.25
N LEU A 111 0.65 -5.62 -6.14
CA LEU A 111 1.68 -4.58 -6.05
C LEU A 111 2.91 -4.90 -6.92
N VAL A 112 3.36 -6.16 -6.91
CA VAL A 112 4.46 -6.62 -7.78
C VAL A 112 4.07 -6.46 -9.24
N LEU A 113 2.88 -6.92 -9.61
CA LEU A 113 2.35 -6.85 -10.97
C LEU A 113 2.22 -5.40 -11.45
N TYR A 114 1.71 -4.50 -10.61
CA TYR A 114 1.68 -3.07 -10.92
C TYR A 114 3.08 -2.50 -11.15
N THR A 115 4.05 -2.87 -10.32
CA THR A 115 5.43 -2.39 -10.44
C THR A 115 6.11 -2.90 -11.71
N LEU A 116 5.87 -4.16 -12.07
CA LEU A 116 6.36 -4.76 -13.32
C LEU A 116 5.78 -4.06 -14.54
N PHE A 117 4.45 -3.87 -14.58
CA PHE A 117 3.82 -3.15 -15.68
C PHE A 117 4.28 -1.71 -15.75
N TYR A 118 4.33 -1.01 -14.61
CA TYR A 118 4.84 0.36 -14.57
C TYR A 118 6.27 0.44 -15.12
N ARG A 119 7.16 -0.48 -14.73
CA ARG A 119 8.53 -0.54 -15.25
C ARG A 119 8.58 -0.88 -16.74
N PHE A 120 7.74 -1.80 -17.21
CA PHE A 120 7.67 -2.20 -18.61
C PHE A 120 7.23 -1.02 -19.49
N TYR A 121 6.10 -0.39 -19.16
CA TYR A 121 5.59 0.77 -19.89
C TYR A 121 6.50 1.99 -19.76
N ASN A 122 7.15 2.20 -18.61
CA ASN A 122 8.13 3.28 -18.46
C ASN A 122 9.40 3.04 -19.26
N ARG A 123 9.78 1.79 -19.53
CA ARG A 123 10.93 1.48 -20.40
C ARG A 123 10.60 1.67 -21.88
N GLU A 124 9.37 1.36 -22.27
CA GLU A 124 8.93 1.39 -23.66
C GLU A 124 8.46 2.78 -24.12
N TYR A 125 7.80 3.54 -23.22
CA TYR A 125 7.17 4.83 -23.52
C TYR A 125 7.69 5.98 -22.65
N GLY A 126 8.42 5.69 -21.57
CA GLY A 126 9.16 6.71 -20.85
C GLY A 126 10.36 7.05 -21.72
N GLY A 127 10.22 8.11 -22.50
CA GLY A 127 11.33 8.68 -23.27
C GLY A 127 12.59 8.65 -22.42
N TRP A 128 13.67 8.17 -23.01
CA TRP A 128 14.98 8.43 -22.46
C TRP A 128 15.07 9.96 -22.41
N ASP A 129 14.91 10.54 -21.23
CA ASP A 129 15.55 11.81 -20.93
C ASP A 129 17.06 11.48 -20.98
N GLU A 130 17.57 11.45 -22.21
CA GLU A 130 18.97 11.69 -22.50
C GLU A 130 19.29 13.08 -21.92
N GLU A 131 20.34 13.08 -21.08
CA GLU A 131 21.07 14.21 -20.47
C GLU A 131 20.62 14.71 -19.08
#